data_AF-A0A3D1S1C4-F1
#
_entry.id   AF-A0A3D1S1C4-F1
#
_cell.length_a   1.000
_cell.length_b   1.000
_cell.length_c   1.000
_cell.angle_alpha   90.00
_cell.angle_beta   90.00
_cell.angle_gamma   90.00
#
_symmetry.space_group_name_H-M   'P 1'
#
loop_
_entity.id
_entity.type
_entity.pdbx_description
1 polymer ?
#
loop_
_entity_poly.entity_id
_entity_poly.type
_entity_poly.pdbx_seq_one_letter_code
_entity_poly.pdbx_strand_id
1 'polypeptide(L)'
;MDTIIHHQLDTQRGFRLAVHPFASKNASAVALQSGAVDVIMTDLFWVSRQRGQGKPYVIMPTTKASGGVYTNEKQSFTQLLQQNDNSIGVAGGSVDKNWLLLQAYAKQQELDLLAHFTPKFAAPPLL
;
A
#
# COMPACT_ATOMS: atom_id res chain seq x y z
N MET A 1 -0.25 -0.39 15.52
CA MET A 1 0.31 -1.10 16.70
C MET A 1 -0.02 -0.39 18.00
N ASP A 2 -0.21 0.94 17.99
CA ASP A 2 -0.61 1.71 19.18
C ASP A 2 -1.84 1.14 19.90
N THR A 3 -2.92 0.80 19.19
CA THR A 3 -4.14 0.21 19.79
C THR A 3 -3.85 -1.03 20.65
N ILE A 4 -2.90 -1.89 20.25
CA ILE A 4 -2.52 -3.09 21.03
C ILE A 4 -1.86 -2.68 22.34
N ILE A 5 -0.93 -1.72 22.28
CA ILE A 5 -0.16 -1.23 23.43
C ILE A 5 -1.06 -0.41 24.37
N HIS A 6 -1.82 0.53 23.82
CA HIS A 6 -2.70 1.43 24.56
C HIS A 6 -3.71 0.66 25.41
N HIS A 7 -4.27 -0.43 24.88
CA HIS A 7 -5.20 -1.30 25.59
C HIS A 7 -4.53 -2.47 26.33
N GLN A 8 -3.19 -2.50 26.39
CA GLN A 8 -2.39 -3.52 27.09
C GLN A 8 -2.67 -4.97 26.62
N LEU A 9 -3.13 -5.13 25.38
CA LEU A 9 -3.57 -6.43 24.85
C LEU A 9 -2.41 -7.40 24.66
N ASP A 10 -1.17 -6.92 24.50
CA ASP A 10 0.01 -7.75 24.44
C ASP A 10 0.29 -8.40 25.81
N THR A 11 0.37 -7.60 26.86
CA THR A 11 0.66 -8.09 28.23
C THR A 11 -0.44 -8.99 28.76
N GLN A 12 -1.71 -8.67 28.51
CA GLN A 12 -2.85 -9.53 28.83
C GLN A 12 -2.81 -10.90 28.13
N ARG A 13 -2.09 -11.00 27.01
CA ARG A 13 -1.91 -12.24 26.23
C ARG A 13 -0.53 -12.87 26.45
N GLY A 14 0.22 -12.42 27.45
CA GLY A 14 1.46 -13.06 27.88
C GLY A 14 2.69 -12.75 27.01
N PHE A 15 2.66 -11.68 26.21
CA PHE A 15 3.83 -11.22 25.45
C PHE A 15 4.02 -9.70 25.58
N ARG A 16 5.17 -9.18 25.12
CA ARG A 16 5.39 -7.72 25.01
C ARG A 16 5.64 -7.35 23.56
N LEU A 17 4.91 -6.37 23.06
CA LEU A 17 5.09 -5.87 21.71
C LEU A 17 6.13 -4.74 21.69
N ALA A 18 7.28 -4.99 21.06
CA ALA A 18 8.28 -3.95 20.79
C ALA A 18 8.01 -3.31 19.42
N VAL A 19 7.66 -2.02 19.38
CA VAL A 19 7.41 -1.30 18.13
C VAL A 19 8.64 -0.53 17.72
N HIS A 20 9.21 -0.91 16.58
CA HIS A 20 10.35 -0.23 15.97
C HIS A 20 9.88 0.67 14.83
N PRO A 21 10.11 2.00 14.87
CA PRO A 21 9.80 2.88 13.77
C PRO A 21 10.81 2.67 12.63
N PHE A 22 10.32 2.60 11.39
CA PHE A 22 11.15 2.54 10.19
C PHE A 22 10.77 3.69 9.24
N ALA A 23 11.76 4.21 8.52
CA ALA A 23 11.59 5.35 7.61
C ALA A 23 10.69 5.03 6.39
N SER A 24 10.54 3.76 6.04
CA SER A 24 9.72 3.35 4.90
C SER A 24 9.23 1.89 5.01
N LYS A 25 8.26 1.54 4.16
CA LYS A 25 7.84 0.15 3.95
C LYS A 25 9.01 -0.74 3.50
N ASN A 26 9.89 -0.23 2.64
CA ASN A 26 11.06 -0.97 2.16
C ASN A 26 12.04 -1.26 3.31
N ALA A 27 12.28 -0.28 4.19
CA ALA A 27 13.11 -0.48 5.37
C ALA A 27 12.52 -1.54 6.32
N SER A 28 11.20 -1.52 6.52
CA SER A 28 10.51 -2.56 7.31
C SER A 28 10.66 -3.96 6.66
N ALA A 29 10.52 -4.04 5.33
CA ALA A 29 10.68 -5.30 4.61
C ALA A 29 12.11 -5.88 4.72
N VAL A 30 13.13 -5.02 4.66
CA VAL A 30 14.52 -5.44 4.88
C VAL A 30 14.71 -5.94 6.31
N ALA A 31 14.17 -5.24 7.32
CA ALA A 31 14.27 -5.66 8.72
C ALA A 31 13.62 -7.03 8.98
N LEU A 32 12.47 -7.31 8.36
CA LEU A 32 11.84 -8.64 8.43
C LEU A 32 12.70 -9.70 7.74
N GLN A 33 13.23 -9.40 6.55
CA GLN A 33 14.06 -10.32 5.77
C GLN A 33 15.40 -10.62 6.44
N SER A 34 15.95 -9.69 7.22
CA SER A 34 17.18 -9.88 7.99
C SER A 34 16.96 -10.53 9.36
N GLY A 35 15.71 -10.78 9.77
CA GLY A 35 15.39 -11.29 11.10
C GLY A 35 15.54 -10.26 12.22
N ALA A 36 15.61 -8.96 11.90
CA ALA A 36 15.69 -7.89 12.91
C ALA A 36 14.35 -7.62 13.61
N VAL A 37 13.24 -8.02 12.98
CA VAL A 37 11.88 -7.97 13.55
C VAL A 37 11.11 -9.22 13.13
N ASP A 38 10.13 -9.63 13.94
CA ASP A 38 9.31 -10.82 13.66
C ASP A 38 8.10 -10.53 12.75
N VAL A 39 7.58 -9.30 12.82
CA VAL A 39 6.36 -8.89 12.12
C VAL A 39 6.49 -7.45 11.63
N ILE A 40 5.93 -7.18 10.45
CA ILE A 40 5.81 -5.82 9.91
C ILE A 40 4.37 -5.54 9.50
N MET A 41 4.00 -4.26 9.50
CA MET A 41 2.79 -3.80 8.85
C MET A 41 3.06 -3.62 7.35
N THR A 42 2.44 -4.45 6.50
CA THR A 42 2.61 -4.42 5.04
C THR A 42 1.31 -4.77 4.31
N ASP A 43 1.35 -4.82 2.98
CA ASP A 43 0.20 -5.13 2.14
C ASP A 43 0.24 -6.54 1.52
N LEU A 44 -0.94 -6.97 1.03
CA LEU A 44 -1.13 -8.28 0.40
C LEU A 44 -0.26 -8.45 -0.85
N PHE A 45 -0.01 -7.39 -1.62
CA PHE A 45 0.78 -7.49 -2.86
C PHE A 45 2.23 -7.82 -2.56
N TRP A 46 2.81 -7.21 -1.52
CA TRP A 46 4.15 -7.57 -1.07
C TRP A 46 4.23 -9.05 -0.66
N VAL A 47 3.31 -9.52 0.20
CA VAL A 47 3.28 -10.92 0.67
C VAL A 47 3.07 -11.90 -0.49
N SER A 48 2.12 -11.64 -1.38
CA SER A 48 1.86 -12.47 -2.57
C SER A 48 3.09 -12.59 -3.46
N ARG A 49 3.83 -11.50 -3.69
CA ARG A 49 5.07 -11.54 -4.47
C ARG A 49 6.16 -12.36 -3.77
N GLN A 50 6.34 -12.22 -2.46
CA GLN A 50 7.31 -13.03 -1.75
C GLN A 50 6.95 -14.52 -1.81
N ARG A 51 5.68 -14.86 -1.65
CA ARG A 51 5.19 -16.25 -1.80
C ARG A 51 5.37 -16.79 -3.20
N GLY A 52 5.14 -15.97 -4.23
CA GLY A 52 5.44 -16.31 -5.63
C GLY A 52 6.92 -16.59 -5.89
N GLN A 53 7.81 -16.10 -5.03
CA GLN A 53 9.25 -16.39 -5.03
C GLN A 53 9.62 -17.54 -4.06
N GLY A 54 8.65 -18.30 -3.57
CA GLY A 54 8.88 -19.42 -2.66
C GLY A 54 9.19 -19.03 -1.21
N LYS A 55 9.04 -17.75 -0.83
CA LYS A 55 9.31 -17.31 0.54
C LYS A 55 8.08 -17.53 1.44
N PRO A 56 8.25 -18.03 2.69
CA PRO A 56 7.16 -18.51 3.52
C PRO A 56 6.48 -17.42 4.37
N TYR A 57 6.24 -16.22 3.81
CA TYR A 57 5.56 -15.16 4.58
C TYR A 57 4.05 -15.36 4.63
N VAL A 58 3.48 -15.04 5.80
CA VAL A 58 2.04 -15.10 6.07
C VAL A 58 1.50 -13.69 6.31
N ILE A 59 0.27 -13.44 5.88
CA ILE A 59 -0.44 -12.19 6.14
C ILE A 59 -1.60 -12.43 7.12
N MET A 60 -1.71 -11.54 8.11
CA MET A 60 -2.89 -11.42 8.96
C MET A 60 -3.60 -10.09 8.60
N PRO A 61 -4.79 -10.13 7.98
CA PRO A 61 -5.47 -8.91 7.54
C PRO A 61 -5.88 -8.04 8.73
N THR A 62 -5.39 -6.80 8.77
CA THR A 62 -5.70 -5.82 9.82
C THR A 62 -6.69 -4.74 9.38
N THR A 63 -6.89 -4.57 8.08
CA THR A 63 -7.84 -3.60 7.51
C THR A 63 -8.52 -4.17 6.26
N LYS A 64 -9.79 -3.83 6.09
CA LYS A 64 -10.58 -4.12 4.87
C LYS A 64 -10.55 -2.96 3.87
N ALA A 65 -10.17 -1.76 4.28
CA ALA A 65 -10.11 -0.58 3.42
C ALA A 65 -8.70 -0.38 2.85
N SER A 66 -8.62 -0.02 1.56
CA SER A 66 -7.36 0.29 0.89
C SER A 66 -7.41 1.66 0.23
N GLY A 67 -6.74 2.64 0.86
CA GLY A 67 -6.51 3.95 0.26
C GLY A 67 -7.76 4.66 -0.25
N GLY A 68 -7.55 5.65 -1.11
CA GLY A 68 -8.61 6.38 -1.80
C GLY A 68 -8.01 7.23 -2.93
N VAL A 69 -8.86 7.64 -3.87
CA VAL A 69 -8.50 8.63 -4.89
C VAL A 69 -9.11 9.96 -4.48
N TYR A 70 -8.30 11.01 -4.53
CA TYR A 70 -8.76 12.38 -4.31
C TYR A 70 -8.94 13.07 -5.66
N THR A 71 -10.06 13.75 -5.86
CA THR A 71 -10.35 14.59 -7.04
C THR A 71 -10.74 15.99 -6.58
N ASN A 72 -10.80 16.96 -7.50
CA ASN A 72 -11.43 18.24 -7.18
C ASN A 72 -12.95 18.06 -7.06
N GLU A 73 -13.61 18.96 -6.33
CA GLU A 73 -15.07 18.90 -6.08
C GLU A 73 -15.92 18.99 -7.35
N LYS A 74 -15.40 19.60 -8.42
CA LYS A 74 -16.13 19.88 -9.66
C LYS A 74 -16.06 18.76 -10.69
N GLN A 75 -15.19 17.78 -10.49
CA GLN A 75 -14.94 16.69 -11.43
C GLN A 75 -15.02 15.35 -10.71
N SER A 76 -15.85 14.45 -11.25
CA SER A 76 -15.88 13.07 -10.80
C SER A 76 -14.62 12.33 -11.26
N PHE A 77 -14.27 11.27 -10.53
CA PHE A 77 -13.14 10.41 -10.90
C PHE A 77 -13.32 9.81 -12.31
N THR A 78 -14.53 9.38 -12.66
CA THR A 78 -14.85 8.85 -14.00
C THR A 78 -14.67 9.91 -15.09
N GLN A 79 -15.08 11.15 -14.84
CA GLN A 79 -14.86 12.26 -15.78
C GLN A 79 -13.38 12.56 -15.97
N LEU A 80 -12.60 12.52 -14.89
CA LEU A 80 -11.15 12.69 -14.95
C LEU A 80 -10.51 11.60 -15.83
N LEU A 81 -10.92 10.34 -15.66
CA LEU A 81 -10.39 9.22 -16.46
C LEU A 81 -10.69 9.30 -17.97
N GLN A 82 -11.69 10.09 -18.37
CA GLN A 82 -12.04 10.30 -19.78
C GLN A 82 -11.24 11.44 -20.44
N GLN A 83 -10.43 12.18 -19.68
CA GLN A 83 -9.58 13.24 -20.21
C GLN A 83 -8.21 12.70 -20.63
N ASN A 84 -7.74 13.10 -21.81
CA ASN A 84 -6.46 12.68 -22.37
C ASN A 84 -5.26 13.49 -21.82
N ASP A 85 -4.06 12.90 -21.92
CA ASP A 85 -2.74 13.54 -21.73
C ASP A 85 -2.45 14.12 -20.33
N ASN A 86 -2.99 13.51 -19.29
CA ASN A 86 -2.78 13.97 -17.91
C ASN A 86 -1.68 13.18 -17.19
N SER A 87 -0.93 13.82 -16.30
CA SER A 87 -0.04 13.11 -15.38
C SER A 87 -0.81 12.62 -14.15
N ILE A 88 -0.53 11.40 -13.67
CA ILE A 88 -1.03 10.90 -12.39
C ILE A 88 0.10 10.67 -11.40
N GLY A 89 0.03 11.36 -10.26
CA GLY A 89 0.99 11.17 -9.16
C GLY A 89 0.69 9.91 -8.36
N VAL A 90 1.70 9.09 -8.11
CA VAL A 90 1.59 7.85 -7.32
C VAL A 90 2.59 7.90 -6.17
N ALA A 91 2.06 7.97 -4.95
CA ALA A 91 2.82 8.01 -3.70
C ALA A 91 3.42 6.64 -3.38
N GLY A 92 4.53 6.32 -4.04
CA GLY A 92 5.14 5.00 -4.05
C GLY A 92 5.81 4.71 -5.38
N GLY A 93 5.77 3.45 -5.80
CA GLY A 93 6.34 2.98 -7.07
C GLY A 93 5.31 2.29 -7.96
N SER A 94 5.77 1.76 -9.10
CA SER A 94 4.94 1.04 -10.09
C SER A 94 4.23 -0.20 -9.54
N VAL A 95 4.64 -0.69 -8.37
CA VAL A 95 4.08 -1.86 -7.68
C VAL A 95 3.34 -1.48 -6.40
N ASP A 96 3.03 -0.20 -6.19
CA ASP A 96 2.21 0.24 -5.06
C ASP A 96 0.78 -0.34 -5.16
N LYS A 97 0.22 -0.77 -4.03
CA LYS A 97 -1.10 -1.42 -4.00
C LYS A 97 -2.20 -0.50 -4.53
N ASN A 98 -2.18 0.79 -4.20
CA ASN A 98 -3.27 1.69 -4.57
C ASN A 98 -3.23 1.94 -6.07
N TRP A 99 -2.03 2.05 -6.64
CA TRP A 99 -1.83 2.15 -8.08
C TRP A 99 -2.29 0.89 -8.84
N LEU A 100 -1.96 -0.30 -8.34
CA LEU A 100 -2.41 -1.56 -8.95
C LEU A 100 -3.93 -1.73 -8.85
N LEU A 101 -4.54 -1.37 -7.71
CA LEU A 101 -5.98 -1.40 -7.52
C LEU A 101 -6.70 -0.38 -8.42
N LEU A 102 -6.13 0.81 -8.61
CA LEU A 102 -6.66 1.83 -9.51
C LEU A 102 -6.69 1.34 -10.97
N GLN A 103 -5.60 0.71 -11.42
CA GLN A 103 -5.52 0.08 -12.74
C GLN A 103 -6.55 -1.03 -12.91
N ALA A 104 -6.71 -1.90 -11.91
CA ALA A 104 -7.71 -2.96 -11.94
C ALA A 104 -9.14 -2.39 -12.00
N TYR A 105 -9.42 -1.35 -11.21
CA TYR A 105 -10.72 -0.68 -11.22
C TYR A 105 -11.02 -0.01 -12.57
N ALA A 106 -10.08 0.73 -13.15
CA ALA A 106 -10.28 1.35 -14.46
C ALA A 106 -10.55 0.33 -15.55
N LYS A 107 -9.82 -0.80 -15.57
CA LYS A 107 -10.08 -1.90 -16.49
C LYS A 107 -11.48 -2.49 -16.33
N GLN A 108 -11.99 -2.59 -15.09
CA GLN A 108 -13.37 -3.02 -14.84
C GLN A 108 -14.41 -2.02 -15.38
N GLN A 109 -14.04 -0.74 -15.50
CA GLN A 109 -14.86 0.30 -16.13
C GLN A 109 -14.58 0.44 -17.64
N GLU A 110 -13.85 -0.50 -18.25
CA GLU A 110 -13.46 -0.47 -19.66
C GLU A 110 -12.60 0.75 -20.04
N LEU A 111 -11.85 1.29 -19.07
CA LEU A 111 -10.94 2.42 -19.25
C LEU A 111 -9.48 1.95 -19.25
N ASP A 112 -8.70 2.43 -20.21
CA ASP A 112 -7.24 2.23 -20.21
C ASP A 112 -6.53 3.43 -19.60
N LEU A 113 -6.24 3.34 -18.30
CA LEU A 113 -5.49 4.36 -17.56
C LEU A 113 -4.15 4.71 -18.23
N LEU A 114 -3.46 3.74 -18.82
CA LEU A 114 -2.12 3.98 -19.38
C LEU A 114 -2.18 4.55 -20.80
N ALA A 115 -3.33 4.46 -21.49
CA ALA A 115 -3.54 5.15 -22.76
C ALA A 115 -3.68 6.68 -22.57
N HIS A 116 -4.16 7.11 -21.40
CA HIS A 116 -4.51 8.52 -21.15
C HIS A 116 -3.63 9.20 -20.09
N PHE A 117 -3.00 8.41 -19.20
CA PHE A 117 -2.19 8.95 -18.11
C PHE A 117 -0.75 8.46 -18.11
N THR A 118 0.16 9.40 -17.85
CA THR A 118 1.56 9.08 -17.55
C THR A 118 1.78 9.05 -16.04
N PRO A 119 2.05 7.88 -15.42
CA PRO A 119 2.30 7.82 -13.98
C PRO A 119 3.64 8.45 -13.61
N LYS A 120 3.64 9.23 -12.53
CA LYS A 120 4.83 9.79 -11.89
C LYS A 120 4.95 9.22 -10.48
N PHE A 121 6.04 8.52 -10.23
CA PHE A 121 6.31 7.84 -8.96
C PHE A 121 7.25 8.70 -8.12
N ALA A 122 6.84 9.03 -6.90
CA ALA A 122 7.71 9.71 -5.95
C ALA A 122 7.30 9.39 -4.51
N ALA A 123 8.16 9.78 -3.57
CA ALA A 123 7.81 9.73 -2.16
C ALA A 123 6.61 10.67 -1.88
N PRO A 124 5.75 10.38 -0.89
CA PRO A 124 4.56 11.18 -0.62
C PRO A 124 4.79 12.70 -0.49
N PRO A 125 5.88 13.20 0.14
CA PRO A 125 6.13 14.64 0.23
C PRO A 125 6.58 15.32 -1.07
N LEU A 126 6.84 14.55 -2.13
CA LEU A 126 7.40 15.02 -3.40
C LEU A 126 6.39 14.94 -4.56
N LEU A 127 5.12 14.62 -4.27
CA LEU A 127 4.00 14.60 -5.21
C LEU A 127 3.09 15.78 -4.98
#